data_AF-A0A1V1WT84-F1
#
_entry.id   AF-A0A1V1WT84-F1
#
_cell.length_a   1.000
_cell.length_b   1.000
_cell.length_c   1.000
_cell.angle_alpha   90.00
_cell.angle_beta   90.00
_cell.angle_gamma   90.00
#
_symmetry.space_group_name_H-M   'P 1'
#
loop_
_entity.id
_entity.type
_entity.pdbx_description
1 polymer ?
#
loop_
_entity_poly.entity_id
_entity_poly.type
_entity_poly.pdbx_seq_one_letter_code
_entity_poly.pdbx_strand_id
1 'polypeptide(L)'
;MTGLAPTVTLARLYEKQGFLGKAARVYRQLIAIDQDKPGLKEALKEIERSLKSKKVHYEEPESKKVLSKLMKWQEAVNNRKTALDEPRKKDTKIIIIYGQLEDTTGSREGVSFSNNDAVREVDRDIEDAVRGCSVKVDTFQSNDEKILARKINEASHSYDALIINPVINSGAFTYDSELIRQALSMLEIPVIEIYLSNIYHQNPFKKSVIADVVAAQLVGFGKESYSMAVHAAAEMVSGSL
;
A
#
# COMPACT_ATOMS: atom_id res chain seq x y z
N MET A 1 -20.29 -28.01 -18.59
CA MET A 1 -20.79 -26.62 -18.75
C MET A 1 -19.82 -25.88 -19.64
N THR A 2 -20.17 -25.67 -20.91
CA THR A 2 -19.37 -24.92 -21.88
C THR A 2 -19.13 -23.51 -21.37
N GLY A 3 -17.87 -23.12 -21.18
CA GLY A 3 -17.50 -21.79 -20.71
C GLY A 3 -18.02 -20.74 -21.69
N LEU A 4 -18.99 -19.93 -21.25
CA LEU A 4 -19.46 -18.79 -22.05
C LEU A 4 -18.30 -17.79 -22.18
N ALA A 5 -18.09 -17.29 -23.40
CA ALA A 5 -17.06 -16.29 -23.66
C ALA A 5 -17.17 -15.12 -22.67
N PRO A 6 -16.04 -14.56 -22.16
CA PRO A 6 -16.03 -13.55 -21.09
C PRO A 6 -16.99 -12.38 -21.28
N THR A 7 -17.19 -11.97 -22.53
CA THR A 7 -18.07 -10.87 -22.93
C THR A 7 -19.56 -11.19 -22.73
N VAL A 8 -19.96 -12.45 -22.89
CA VAL A 8 -21.34 -12.90 -22.60
C VAL A 8 -21.59 -12.95 -21.09
N THR A 9 -20.55 -13.26 -20.31
CA THR A 9 -20.59 -13.22 -18.85
C THR A 9 -20.88 -11.81 -18.33
N LEU A 10 -20.30 -10.78 -18.94
CA LEU A 10 -20.57 -9.39 -18.58
C LEU A 10 -22.02 -8.96 -18.86
N ALA A 11 -22.57 -9.34 -20.03
CA ALA A 11 -23.96 -9.04 -20.37
C ALA A 11 -24.94 -9.68 -19.38
N ARG A 12 -24.71 -10.95 -19.00
CA ARG A 12 -25.49 -11.67 -18.00
C ARG A 12 -25.32 -11.12 -16.59
N LEU A 13 -24.15 -10.59 -16.25
CA LEU A 13 -23.92 -9.94 -14.95
C LEU A 13 -24.77 -8.67 -14.83
N TYR A 14 -24.79 -7.82 -15.87
CA TYR A 14 -25.64 -6.62 -15.87
C TYR A 14 -27.12 -6.97 -15.81
N GLU A 15 -27.53 -8.04 -16.49
CA GLU A 15 -28.90 -8.56 -16.44
C GLU A 15 -29.28 -9.00 -15.00
N LYS A 16 -28.45 -9.84 -14.36
CA LYS A 16 -28.66 -10.28 -12.97
C LYS A 16 -28.70 -9.13 -11.95
N GLN A 17 -27.95 -8.06 -12.21
CA GLN A 17 -27.92 -6.87 -11.37
C GLN A 17 -29.03 -5.86 -11.70
N GLY A 18 -29.91 -6.15 -12.66
CA GLY A 18 -31.03 -5.27 -13.03
C GLY A 18 -30.67 -4.10 -13.94
N PHE A 19 -29.42 -3.99 -14.41
CA PHE A 19 -28.97 -2.96 -15.34
C PHE A 19 -29.36 -3.29 -16.80
N LEU A 20 -30.65 -3.48 -17.04
CA LEU A 20 -31.21 -3.98 -18.31
C LEU A 20 -30.79 -3.15 -19.54
N GLY A 21 -30.70 -1.82 -19.43
CA GLY A 21 -30.23 -0.97 -20.52
C GLY A 21 -28.76 -1.20 -20.90
N LYS A 22 -27.89 -1.43 -19.90
CA LYS A 22 -26.48 -1.76 -20.14
C LYS A 22 -26.33 -3.17 -20.70
N ALA A 23 -27.09 -4.13 -20.18
CA ALA A 23 -27.14 -5.48 -20.72
C ALA A 23 -27.56 -5.49 -22.20
N ALA A 24 -28.64 -4.79 -22.57
CA ALA A 24 -29.10 -4.67 -23.95
C ALA A 24 -28.02 -4.08 -24.89
N ARG A 25 -27.29 -3.05 -24.43
CA ARG A 25 -26.20 -2.46 -25.21
C ARG A 25 -25.09 -3.47 -25.50
N VAL A 26 -24.66 -4.23 -24.49
CA VAL A 26 -23.62 -5.25 -24.67
C VAL A 26 -24.12 -6.38 -25.57
N TYR A 27 -25.36 -6.85 -25.41
CA TYR A 27 -25.93 -7.86 -26.31
C TYR A 27 -26.00 -7.38 -27.77
N ARG A 28 -26.36 -6.12 -28.04
CA ARG A 28 -26.32 -5.55 -29.41
C ARG A 28 -24.92 -5.52 -30.00
N GLN A 29 -23.91 -5.13 -29.20
CA GLN A 29 -22.51 -5.14 -29.63
C GLN A 29 -22.03 -6.56 -29.93
N LEU A 30 -22.41 -7.54 -29.11
CA LEU A 30 -22.05 -8.94 -29.34
C LEU A 30 -22.72 -9.52 -30.58
N ILE A 31 -23.98 -9.21 -30.83
CA ILE A 31 -24.68 -9.60 -32.06
C ILE A 31 -24.03 -8.94 -33.29
N ALA A 32 -23.57 -7.69 -33.18
CA ALA A 32 -22.86 -7.01 -34.28
C ALA A 32 -21.50 -7.65 -34.60
N ILE A 33 -20.83 -8.22 -33.59
CA ILE A 33 -19.54 -8.93 -33.75
C ILE A 33 -19.75 -10.36 -34.27
N ASP A 34 -20.78 -11.05 -33.80
CA ASP A 34 -21.07 -12.45 -34.12
C ASP A 34 -22.59 -12.67 -34.16
N GLN A 35 -23.17 -12.57 -35.37
CA GLN A 35 -24.61 -12.62 -35.60
C GLN A 35 -25.21 -14.02 -35.43
N ASP A 36 -24.37 -15.06 -35.54
CA ASP A 36 -24.77 -16.47 -35.55
C ASP A 36 -24.62 -17.12 -34.17
N LYS A 37 -24.08 -16.38 -33.19
CA LYS A 37 -23.94 -16.86 -31.83
C LYS A 37 -25.31 -17.20 -31.21
N PRO A 38 -25.54 -18.48 -30.84
CA PRO A 38 -26.86 -18.93 -30.40
C PRO A 38 -27.27 -18.29 -29.07
N GLY A 39 -28.53 -17.84 -29.00
CA GLY A 39 -29.15 -17.33 -27.77
C GLY A 39 -28.97 -15.83 -27.49
N LEU A 40 -28.13 -15.10 -28.24
CA LEU A 40 -27.94 -13.66 -28.01
C LEU A 40 -29.15 -12.82 -28.45
N LYS A 41 -29.75 -13.16 -29.59
CA LYS A 41 -30.92 -12.46 -30.14
C LYS A 41 -32.15 -12.67 -29.26
N GLU A 42 -32.32 -13.88 -28.72
CA GLU A 42 -33.38 -14.23 -27.77
C GLU A 42 -33.22 -13.45 -26.45
N ALA A 43 -32.01 -13.44 -25.88
CA ALA A 43 -31.71 -12.70 -24.65
C ALA A 43 -31.94 -11.19 -24.79
N LEU A 44 -31.53 -10.60 -25.92
CA LEU A 44 -31.80 -9.19 -26.20
C LEU A 44 -33.31 -8.90 -26.27
N LYS A 45 -34.09 -9.78 -26.92
CA LYS A 45 -35.54 -9.62 -27.09
C LYS A 45 -36.30 -9.73 -25.76
N GLU A 46 -35.80 -10.51 -24.81
CA GLU A 46 -36.36 -10.62 -23.45
C GLU A 46 -36.09 -9.37 -22.61
N ILE A 47 -34.86 -8.85 -22.69
CA ILE A 47 -34.48 -7.60 -22.00
C ILE A 47 -35.24 -6.41 -22.57
N GLU A 48 -35.41 -6.31 -23.89
CA GLU A 48 -36.17 -5.23 -24.52
C GLU A 48 -37.67 -5.29 -24.20
N ARG A 49 -38.25 -6.49 -24.04
CA ARG A 49 -39.62 -6.65 -23.51
C ARG A 49 -39.72 -6.17 -22.07
N SER A 50 -38.73 -6.52 -21.24
CA SER A 50 -38.67 -6.11 -19.82
C SER A 50 -38.46 -4.59 -19.66
N LEU A 51 -37.72 -3.96 -20.58
CA LEU A 51 -37.54 -2.51 -20.65
C LEU A 51 -38.80 -1.77 -21.09
N LYS A 52 -39.64 -2.39 -21.94
CA LYS A 52 -40.92 -1.80 -22.38
C LYS A 52 -42.02 -1.90 -21.31
N SER A 53 -42.00 -2.95 -20.47
CA SER A 53 -43.03 -3.17 -19.45
C SER A 53 -42.78 -2.43 -18.13
N LYS A 54 -41.52 -2.16 -17.78
CA LYS A 54 -41.18 -1.31 -16.64
C LYS A 54 -41.12 0.15 -17.10
N LYS A 55 -42.00 1.02 -16.57
CA LYS A 55 -41.68 2.46 -16.46
C LYS A 55 -40.46 2.55 -15.53
N VAL A 56 -39.27 2.42 -16.08
CA VAL A 56 -38.03 2.49 -15.30
C VAL A 56 -37.88 3.94 -14.85
N HIS A 57 -38.12 4.19 -13.56
CA HIS A 57 -37.65 5.40 -12.92
C HIS A 57 -36.12 5.38 -13.00
N TYR A 58 -35.56 6.38 -13.67
CA TYR A 58 -34.11 6.55 -13.75
C TYR A 58 -33.69 7.19 -12.43
N GLU A 59 -33.34 6.38 -11.44
CA GLU A 59 -32.54 6.91 -10.33
C GLU A 59 -31.19 7.31 -10.91
N GLU A 60 -30.82 8.57 -10.67
CA GLU A 60 -29.62 9.19 -11.20
C GLU A 60 -28.41 8.33 -10.79
N PRO A 61 -27.73 7.66 -11.74
CA PRO A 61 -26.77 6.63 -11.37
C PRO A 61 -25.59 7.28 -10.66
N GLU A 62 -25.10 6.60 -9.62
CA GLU A 62 -23.87 6.95 -8.89
C GLU A 62 -22.66 7.18 -9.81
N SER A 63 -22.75 6.86 -11.10
CA SER A 63 -21.80 7.26 -12.13
C SER A 63 -21.50 8.76 -12.16
N LYS A 64 -22.41 9.67 -11.78
CA LYS A 64 -22.04 11.11 -11.64
C LYS A 64 -21.09 11.33 -10.44
N LYS A 65 -21.27 10.59 -9.34
CA LYS A 65 -20.34 10.60 -8.20
C LYS A 65 -19.01 9.92 -8.53
N VAL A 66 -19.05 8.85 -9.34
CA VAL A 66 -17.85 8.15 -9.81
C VAL A 66 -17.09 9.00 -10.83
N LEU A 67 -17.77 9.67 -11.76
CA LEU A 67 -17.17 10.61 -12.72
C LEU A 67 -16.57 11.81 -12.00
N SER A 68 -17.25 12.36 -10.99
CA SER A 68 -16.67 13.46 -10.20
C SER A 68 -15.47 12.99 -9.36
N LYS A 69 -15.49 11.77 -8.83
CA LYS A 69 -14.30 11.15 -8.21
C LYS A 69 -13.16 10.92 -9.19
N LEU A 70 -13.46 10.42 -10.40
CA LEU A 70 -12.46 10.17 -11.45
C LEU A 70 -11.85 11.47 -11.98
N MET A 71 -12.65 12.52 -12.16
CA MET A 71 -12.17 13.84 -12.57
C MET A 71 -11.28 14.45 -11.47
N LYS A 72 -11.70 14.38 -10.20
CA LYS A 72 -10.85 14.79 -9.06
C LYS A 72 -9.55 14.01 -8.99
N TRP A 73 -9.60 12.70 -9.26
CA TRP A 73 -8.41 11.85 -9.31
C TRP A 73 -7.49 12.24 -10.47
N GLN A 74 -8.04 12.49 -11.66
CA GLN A 74 -7.27 12.88 -12.85
C GLN A 74 -6.65 14.27 -12.69
N GLU A 75 -7.37 15.20 -12.06
CA GLU A 75 -6.85 16.53 -11.67
C GLU A 75 -5.75 16.39 -10.61
N ALA A 76 -5.91 15.54 -9.60
CA ALA A 76 -4.87 15.24 -8.62
C ALA A 76 -3.63 14.61 -9.27
N VAL A 77 -3.79 13.69 -10.21
CA VAL A 77 -2.68 13.08 -10.97
C VAL A 77 -1.96 14.12 -11.83
N ASN A 78 -2.70 15.02 -12.49
CA ASN A 78 -2.09 16.11 -13.25
C ASN A 78 -1.36 17.09 -12.33
N ASN A 79 -1.95 17.46 -11.18
CA ASN A 79 -1.31 18.33 -10.19
C ASN A 79 -0.05 17.69 -9.59
N ARG A 80 -0.04 16.37 -9.37
CA ARG A 80 1.16 15.61 -8.97
C ARG A 80 2.25 15.68 -10.04
N LYS A 81 1.90 15.52 -11.33
CA LYS A 81 2.84 15.70 -12.46
C LYS A 81 3.40 17.12 -12.50
N THR A 82 2.56 18.15 -12.36
CA THR A 82 3.02 19.54 -12.34
C THR A 82 3.89 19.84 -11.11
N ALA A 83 3.59 19.24 -9.96
CA ALA A 83 4.40 19.35 -8.75
C ALA A 83 5.71 18.52 -8.81
N LEU A 84 5.78 17.51 -9.68
CA LEU A 84 7.02 16.78 -10.00
C LEU A 84 7.94 17.62 -10.92
N ASP A 85 7.37 18.50 -11.75
CA ASP A 85 8.10 19.42 -12.62
C ASP A 85 8.59 20.69 -11.89
N GLU A 86 8.04 21.01 -10.72
CA GLU A 86 8.59 22.04 -9.83
C GLU A 86 9.78 21.49 -9.03
N PRO A 87 10.91 22.22 -8.91
CA PRO A 87 12.05 21.78 -8.12
C PRO A 87 11.67 21.81 -6.63
N ARG A 88 11.16 20.68 -6.10
CA ARG A 88 10.84 20.52 -4.68
C ARG A 88 12.12 20.46 -3.87
N LYS A 89 12.53 21.64 -3.42
CA LYS A 89 13.72 21.91 -2.62
C LYS A 89 13.40 21.82 -1.13
N LYS A 90 12.83 20.70 -0.66
CA LYS A 90 12.75 20.40 0.78
C LYS A 90 13.53 19.11 1.00
N ASP A 91 14.58 19.18 1.81
CA ASP A 91 15.34 18.00 2.20
C ASP A 91 14.43 17.13 3.08
N THR A 92 13.94 16.01 2.53
CA THR A 92 13.09 15.06 3.24
C THR A 92 13.92 14.35 4.30
N LYS A 93 13.49 14.41 5.57
CA LYS A 93 14.17 13.70 6.66
C LYS A 93 13.43 12.41 6.99
N ILE A 94 14.13 11.29 6.91
CA ILE A 94 13.60 9.96 7.23
C ILE A 94 14.38 9.41 8.41
N ILE A 95 13.70 8.79 9.37
CA ILE A 95 14.35 8.00 10.41
C ILE A 95 14.06 6.52 10.21
N ILE A 96 15.11 5.69 10.27
CA ILE A 96 14.98 4.24 10.34
C ILE A 96 15.21 3.80 11.78
N ILE A 97 14.21 3.14 12.36
CA ILE A 97 14.25 2.60 13.70
C ILE A 97 14.37 1.08 13.63
N TYR A 98 15.46 0.56 14.19
CA TYR A 98 15.73 -0.85 14.36
C TYR A 98 15.38 -1.28 15.78
N GLY A 99 14.59 -2.35 15.90
CA GLY A 99 14.31 -3.02 17.16
C GLY A 99 15.45 -3.94 17.59
N GLN A 100 15.08 -5.08 18.18
CA GLN A 100 16.06 -5.99 18.78
C GLN A 100 16.96 -6.65 17.72
N LEU A 101 18.25 -6.59 18.00
CA LEU A 101 19.29 -7.33 17.30
C LEU A 101 19.76 -8.44 18.25
N GLU A 102 19.71 -9.71 17.81
CA GLU A 102 20.44 -10.76 18.52
C GLU A 102 21.94 -10.49 18.36
N ASP A 103 22.58 -10.15 19.47
CA ASP A 103 24.02 -10.01 19.57
C ASP A 103 24.63 -11.40 19.51
N THR A 104 25.14 -11.82 18.33
CA THR A 104 25.79 -13.12 18.16
C THR A 104 27.12 -13.23 18.91
N THR A 105 27.56 -12.16 19.59
CA THR A 105 28.84 -12.07 20.31
C THR A 105 28.74 -12.14 21.84
N GLY A 106 27.55 -12.37 22.43
CA GLY A 106 27.44 -12.71 23.85
C GLY A 106 27.76 -11.57 24.83
N SER A 107 27.65 -10.32 24.41
CA SER A 107 27.92 -9.13 25.24
C SER A 107 26.61 -8.43 25.62
N ARG A 108 25.99 -8.89 26.72
CA ARG A 108 24.92 -8.16 27.40
C ARG A 108 25.54 -7.02 28.20
N GLU A 109 25.60 -5.82 27.63
CA GLU A 109 25.49 -4.52 28.33
C GLU A 109 25.83 -3.38 27.37
N GLY A 110 25.05 -2.30 27.43
CA GLY A 110 25.51 -0.98 27.03
C GLY A 110 25.03 -0.48 25.68
N VAL A 111 24.37 0.66 25.74
CA VAL A 111 24.07 1.55 24.61
C VAL A 111 25.39 1.88 23.88
N SER A 112 25.63 1.32 22.70
CA SER A 112 26.37 2.00 21.62
C SER A 112 26.30 1.27 20.26
N PHE A 113 25.66 1.97 19.33
CA PHE A 113 25.95 2.17 17.90
C PHE A 113 27.09 1.38 17.21
N SER A 114 26.79 1.04 15.95
CA SER A 114 27.73 0.96 14.82
C SER A 114 28.57 -0.31 14.63
N ASN A 115 28.73 -1.22 15.57
CA ASN A 115 29.72 -2.31 15.40
C ASN A 115 29.19 -3.66 14.86
N ASN A 116 27.95 -3.73 14.38
CA ASN A 116 27.49 -4.91 13.64
C ASN A 116 27.68 -4.63 12.14
N ASP A 117 28.56 -5.38 11.48
CA ASP A 117 28.86 -5.21 10.05
C ASP A 117 27.60 -5.23 9.18
N ALA A 118 26.57 -5.96 9.59
CA ALA A 118 25.28 -6.02 8.89
C ALA A 118 24.51 -4.69 8.90
N VAL A 119 24.59 -3.91 10.00
CA VAL A 119 23.93 -2.60 10.09
C VAL A 119 24.71 -1.55 9.28
N ARG A 120 26.04 -1.59 9.32
CA ARG A 120 26.90 -0.71 8.51
C ARG A 120 26.78 -0.96 7.01
N GLU A 121 26.52 -2.19 6.62
CA GLU A 121 26.26 -2.55 5.22
C GLU A 121 24.91 -1.98 4.78
N VAL A 122 23.87 -2.13 5.61
CA VAL A 122 22.56 -1.53 5.38
C VAL A 122 22.63 0.00 5.33
N ASP A 123 23.37 0.65 6.22
CA ASP A 123 23.56 2.11 6.21
C ASP A 123 24.21 2.57 4.89
N ARG A 124 25.22 1.83 4.39
CA ARG A 124 25.83 2.10 3.08
C ARG A 124 24.86 1.90 1.92
N ASP A 125 24.09 0.82 1.94
CA ASP A 125 23.08 0.56 0.92
C ASP A 125 22.00 1.64 0.90
N ILE A 126 21.63 2.17 2.07
CA ILE A 126 20.69 3.29 2.21
C ILE A 126 21.31 4.59 1.68
N GLU A 127 22.55 4.90 2.06
CA GLU A 127 23.27 6.08 1.56
C GLU A 127 23.42 6.05 0.03
N ASP A 128 23.72 4.89 -0.52
CA ASP A 128 23.77 4.65 -1.97
C ASP A 128 22.39 4.83 -2.61
N ALA A 129 21.32 4.32 -1.97
CA ALA A 129 19.95 4.42 -2.46
C ALA A 129 19.42 5.86 -2.49
N VAL A 130 19.88 6.73 -1.58
CA VAL A 130 19.49 8.15 -1.56
C VAL A 130 20.49 9.07 -2.26
N ARG A 131 21.57 8.52 -2.81
CA ARG A 131 22.63 9.30 -3.45
C ARG A 131 22.06 10.06 -4.65
N GLY A 132 22.05 11.39 -4.55
CA GLY A 132 21.51 12.28 -5.58
C GLY A 132 20.04 12.69 -5.36
N CYS A 133 19.39 12.17 -4.32
CA CYS A 133 18.08 12.63 -3.85
C CYS A 133 18.26 13.67 -2.74
N SER A 134 17.34 14.63 -2.62
CA SER A 134 17.24 15.53 -1.46
C SER A 134 16.61 14.83 -0.26
N VAL A 135 17.19 13.70 0.15
CA VAL A 135 16.72 12.87 1.27
C VAL A 135 17.86 12.71 2.27
N LYS A 136 17.59 12.99 3.53
CA LYS A 136 18.48 12.69 4.65
C LYS A 136 17.89 11.54 5.45
N VAL A 137 18.71 10.52 5.70
CA VAL A 137 18.31 9.39 6.53
C VAL A 137 19.13 9.38 7.81
N ASP A 138 18.45 9.34 8.95
CA ASP A 138 19.06 9.06 10.25
C ASP A 138 18.65 7.65 10.69
N THR A 139 19.50 6.99 11.47
CA THR A 139 19.22 5.65 12.00
C THR A 139 19.22 5.64 13.52
N PHE A 140 18.37 4.81 14.11
CA PHE A 140 18.29 4.61 15.55
C PHE A 140 18.04 3.14 15.88
N GLN A 141 18.71 2.63 16.89
CA GLN A 141 18.55 1.25 17.36
C GLN A 141 18.44 1.23 18.88
N SER A 142 17.55 0.37 19.39
CA SER A 142 17.48 0.06 20.81
C SER A 142 16.86 -1.31 21.03
N ASN A 143 17.35 -2.02 22.05
CA ASN A 143 16.72 -3.25 22.55
C ASN A 143 15.69 -2.98 23.65
N ASP A 144 15.59 -1.74 24.15
CA ASP A 144 14.62 -1.31 25.16
C ASP A 144 13.39 -0.69 24.46
N GLU A 145 12.25 -1.32 24.67
CA GLU A 145 10.95 -0.94 24.14
C GLU A 145 10.51 0.48 24.57
N LYS A 146 10.80 0.89 25.80
CA LYS A 146 10.45 2.22 26.30
C LYS A 146 11.28 3.30 25.62
N ILE A 147 12.55 2.99 25.35
CA ILE A 147 13.44 3.89 24.61
C ILE A 147 12.99 4.00 23.16
N LEU A 148 12.62 2.88 22.52
CA LEU A 148 12.06 2.87 21.17
C LEU A 148 10.76 3.70 21.09
N ALA A 149 9.81 3.48 22.00
CA ALA A 149 8.55 4.22 22.04
C ALA A 149 8.77 5.73 22.23
N ARG A 150 9.73 6.11 23.09
CA ARG A 150 10.12 7.52 23.25
C ARG A 150 10.67 8.08 21.94
N LYS A 151 11.57 7.35 21.27
CA LYS A 151 12.16 7.81 20.02
C LYS A 151 11.11 7.95 18.90
N ILE A 152 10.16 7.02 18.84
CA ILE A 152 9.02 7.07 17.93
C ILE A 152 8.23 8.36 18.17
N ASN A 153 7.87 8.66 19.42
CA ASN A 153 7.15 9.89 19.74
C ASN A 153 7.93 11.17 19.42
N GLU A 154 9.26 11.17 19.60
CA GLU A 154 10.12 12.29 19.21
C GLU A 154 10.18 12.47 17.68
N ALA A 155 9.98 11.39 16.92
CA ALA A 155 10.18 11.40 15.47
C ALA A 155 9.19 12.30 14.74
N SER A 156 7.94 12.40 15.20
CA SER A 156 6.89 13.24 14.60
C SER A 156 7.27 14.71 14.46
N HIS A 157 8.17 15.20 15.31
CA HIS A 157 8.57 16.61 15.33
C HIS A 157 9.79 16.91 14.45
N SER A 158 10.58 15.88 14.13
CA SER A 158 11.93 16.05 13.55
C SER A 158 12.11 15.40 12.18
N TYR A 159 11.22 14.48 11.81
CA TYR A 159 11.28 13.70 10.59
C TYR A 159 9.97 13.82 9.81
N ASP A 160 10.07 13.71 8.49
CA ASP A 160 8.92 13.72 7.59
C ASP A 160 8.38 12.29 7.37
N ALA A 161 9.16 11.24 7.63
CA ALA A 161 8.73 9.84 7.57
C ALA A 161 9.52 8.94 8.52
N LEU A 162 8.92 7.80 8.89
CA LEU A 162 9.53 6.79 9.76
C LEU A 162 9.49 5.41 9.10
N ILE A 163 10.61 4.72 9.16
CA ILE A 163 10.71 3.32 8.76
C ILE A 163 11.03 2.53 10.02
N ILE A 164 10.26 1.47 10.30
CA ILE A 164 10.49 0.62 11.46
C ILE A 164 10.77 -0.81 11.02
N ASN A 165 11.90 -1.34 11.47
CA ASN A 165 12.15 -2.77 11.46
C ASN A 165 12.11 -3.27 12.92
N PRO A 166 10.98 -3.82 13.39
CA PRO A 166 10.83 -4.20 14.79
C PRO A 166 11.72 -5.38 15.20
N VAL A 167 12.27 -6.19 14.28
CA VAL A 167 13.08 -7.38 14.58
C VAL A 167 14.12 -7.65 13.50
N ILE A 168 15.42 -7.68 13.86
CA ILE A 168 16.45 -8.13 12.91
C ILE A 168 16.69 -9.64 12.99
N ASN A 169 16.52 -10.32 14.13
CA ASN A 169 16.46 -11.78 14.21
C ASN A 169 15.80 -12.19 15.53
N SER A 170 14.95 -13.22 15.48
CA SER A 170 14.16 -13.78 16.59
C SER A 170 12.99 -12.89 17.06
N GLY A 171 11.78 -13.28 16.63
CA GLY A 171 10.55 -12.53 16.83
C GLY A 171 10.09 -12.40 18.29
N ALA A 172 10.72 -11.52 19.05
CA ALA A 172 10.32 -11.21 20.42
C ALA A 172 9.46 -9.94 20.53
N PHE A 173 9.69 -8.91 19.71
CA PHE A 173 8.93 -7.65 19.80
C PHE A 173 7.73 -7.55 18.85
N THR A 174 7.67 -8.40 17.82
CA THR A 174 6.60 -8.36 16.80
C THR A 174 5.22 -8.75 17.35
N TYR A 175 5.15 -9.42 18.51
CA TYR A 175 3.94 -10.15 18.88
C TYR A 175 3.14 -9.60 20.07
N ASP A 176 3.69 -8.71 20.89
CA ASP A 176 2.99 -8.20 22.10
C ASP A 176 3.26 -6.72 22.43
N SER A 177 3.96 -5.98 21.57
CA SER A 177 4.38 -4.60 21.87
C SER A 177 3.27 -3.57 21.63
N GLU A 178 2.27 -3.59 22.52
CA GLU A 178 1.18 -2.60 22.52
C GLU A 178 1.71 -1.17 22.75
N LEU A 179 2.84 -1.01 23.44
CA LEU A 179 3.46 0.29 23.67
C LEU A 179 3.97 0.94 22.37
N ILE A 180 4.64 0.15 21.52
CA ILE A 180 5.13 0.62 20.21
C ILE A 180 3.95 0.90 19.29
N ARG A 181 2.95 0.01 19.27
CA ARG A 181 1.71 0.23 18.52
C ARG A 181 1.03 1.56 18.89
N GLN A 182 0.89 1.83 20.19
CA GLN A 182 0.32 3.09 20.69
C GLN A 182 1.16 4.30 20.24
N ALA A 183 2.48 4.25 20.41
CA ALA A 183 3.37 5.32 19.97
C ALA A 183 3.23 5.60 18.46
N LEU A 184 3.19 4.54 17.62
CA LEU A 184 3.00 4.66 16.17
C LEU A 184 1.64 5.22 15.79
N SER A 185 0.57 4.80 16.47
CA SER A 185 -0.80 5.28 16.20
C SER A 185 -1.00 6.78 16.44
N MET A 186 -0.09 7.42 17.20
CA MET A 186 -0.11 8.85 17.48
C MET A 186 0.72 9.66 16.46
N LEU A 187 1.43 9.00 15.54
CA LEU A 187 2.22 9.67 14.52
C LEU A 187 1.35 10.25 13.41
N GLU A 188 1.67 11.47 13.00
CA GLU A 188 1.07 12.13 11.84
C GLU A 188 1.92 11.98 10.55
N ILE A 189 3.07 11.32 10.67
CA ILE A 189 3.99 11.06 9.55
C ILE A 189 3.81 9.63 9.03
N PRO A 190 4.02 9.38 7.72
CA PRO A 190 3.94 8.04 7.16
C PRO A 190 4.95 7.11 7.82
N VAL A 191 4.46 5.93 8.20
CA VAL A 191 5.26 4.84 8.78
C VAL A 191 5.29 3.65 7.83
N ILE A 192 6.48 3.12 7.56
CA ILE A 192 6.66 1.89 6.79
C ILE A 192 7.28 0.83 7.70
N GLU A 193 6.60 -0.31 7.82
CA GLU A 193 7.09 -1.47 8.53
C GLU A 193 7.89 -2.39 7.58
N ILE A 194 9.04 -2.89 8.03
CA ILE A 194 9.90 -3.79 7.25
C ILE A 194 10.17 -5.09 8.01
N TYR A 195 10.13 -6.20 7.27
CA TYR A 195 10.69 -7.49 7.66
C TYR A 195 11.61 -8.02 6.56
N LEU A 196 12.85 -8.37 6.92
CA LEU A 196 13.83 -8.91 5.96
C LEU A 196 13.44 -10.29 5.43
N SER A 197 12.74 -11.09 6.26
CA SER A 197 12.29 -12.44 5.90
C SER A 197 10.76 -12.51 5.80
N ASN A 198 10.25 -13.56 5.16
CA ASN A 198 8.81 -13.79 5.08
C ASN A 198 8.28 -14.36 6.40
N ILE A 199 7.83 -13.46 7.29
CA ILE A 199 7.29 -13.82 8.61
C ILE A 199 5.99 -14.64 8.52
N TYR A 200 5.25 -14.53 7.42
CA TYR A 200 3.99 -15.25 7.21
C TYR A 200 4.21 -16.72 6.81
N HIS A 201 5.38 -17.06 6.28
CA HIS A 201 5.69 -18.42 5.85
C HIS A 201 5.93 -19.36 7.05
N GLN A 202 6.54 -18.86 8.13
CA GLN A 202 6.87 -19.69 9.29
C GLN A 202 5.67 -19.97 10.19
N ASN A 203 4.68 -19.06 10.21
CA ASN A 203 3.44 -19.28 10.93
C ASN A 203 2.32 -18.47 10.27
N PRO A 204 1.42 -19.11 9.50
CA PRO A 204 0.40 -18.42 8.71
C PRO A 204 -0.66 -17.70 9.57
N PHE A 205 -0.70 -17.96 10.88
CA PHE A 205 -1.60 -17.27 11.81
C PHE A 205 -0.93 -16.08 12.51
N LYS A 206 0.38 -15.91 12.38
CA LYS A 206 1.09 -14.76 12.93
C LYS A 206 0.89 -13.55 12.02
N LYS A 207 0.48 -12.44 12.62
CA LYS A 207 0.37 -11.13 11.97
C LYS A 207 1.19 -10.13 12.77
N SER A 208 1.69 -9.10 12.10
CA SER A 208 2.28 -7.96 12.81
C SER A 208 1.19 -7.26 13.63
N VAL A 209 1.54 -6.87 14.85
CA VAL A 209 0.67 -6.13 15.78
C VAL A 209 0.56 -4.65 15.39
N ILE A 210 1.49 -4.12 14.58
CA ILE A 210 1.50 -2.72 14.15
C ILE A 210 1.00 -2.51 12.72
N ALA A 211 0.71 -3.60 11.98
CA ALA A 211 0.28 -3.54 10.59
C ALA A 211 -0.99 -2.69 10.36
N ASP A 212 -1.84 -2.54 11.37
CA ASP A 212 -3.06 -1.73 11.31
C ASP A 212 -2.82 -0.22 11.48
N VAL A 213 -1.66 0.18 12.01
CA VAL A 213 -1.32 1.58 12.33
C VAL A 213 -0.18 2.14 11.47
N VAL A 214 0.37 1.35 10.54
CA VAL A 214 1.40 1.78 9.59
C VAL A 214 0.81 2.01 8.19
N ALA A 215 1.46 2.84 7.38
CA ALA A 215 1.02 3.16 6.03
C ALA A 215 1.31 2.04 5.02
N ALA A 216 2.41 1.30 5.21
CA ALA A 216 2.79 0.19 4.35
C ALA A 216 3.64 -0.84 5.09
N GLN A 217 3.70 -2.05 4.53
CA GLN A 217 4.54 -3.14 5.03
C GLN A 217 5.34 -3.77 3.87
N LEU A 218 6.64 -3.98 4.07
CA LEU A 218 7.52 -4.71 3.16
C LEU A 218 8.03 -5.97 3.85
N VAL A 219 7.82 -7.13 3.24
CA VAL A 219 8.09 -8.43 3.89
C VAL A 219 8.83 -9.37 2.93
N GLY A 220 10.00 -9.85 3.35
CA GLY A 220 10.71 -10.93 2.66
C GLY A 220 11.59 -10.52 1.49
N PHE A 221 11.91 -9.23 1.34
CA PHE A 221 12.81 -8.73 0.30
C PHE A 221 14.26 -8.59 0.76
N GLY A 222 14.63 -9.14 1.92
CA GLY A 222 15.98 -9.00 2.44
C GLY A 222 16.36 -7.54 2.68
N LYS A 223 17.62 -7.19 2.43
CA LYS A 223 18.18 -5.84 2.65
C LYS A 223 17.59 -4.80 1.69
N GLU A 224 17.17 -5.23 0.51
CA GLU A 224 16.54 -4.38 -0.51
C GLU A 224 15.27 -3.69 0.01
N SER A 225 14.62 -4.29 1.03
CA SER A 225 13.48 -3.68 1.73
C SER A 225 13.78 -2.26 2.24
N TYR A 226 15.01 -1.98 2.69
CA TYR A 226 15.38 -0.65 3.18
C TYR A 226 15.41 0.38 2.06
N SER A 227 16.07 0.07 0.95
CA SER A 227 16.11 0.96 -0.22
C SER A 227 14.71 1.22 -0.78
N MET A 228 13.89 0.16 -0.87
CA MET A 228 12.49 0.28 -1.30
C MET A 228 11.66 1.15 -0.35
N ALA A 229 11.81 0.98 0.96
CA ALA A 229 11.08 1.77 1.95
C ALA A 229 11.50 3.23 1.94
N VAL A 230 12.79 3.54 1.78
CA VAL A 230 13.28 4.91 1.71
C VAL A 230 12.71 5.64 0.49
N HIS A 231 12.70 4.98 -0.67
CA HIS A 231 12.05 5.52 -1.86
C HIS A 231 10.54 5.73 -1.66
N ALA A 232 9.84 4.71 -1.14
CA ALA A 232 8.41 4.80 -0.88
C ALA A 232 8.07 5.92 0.11
N ALA A 233 8.84 6.05 1.19
CA ALA A 233 8.68 7.11 2.19
C ALA A 233 8.89 8.51 1.58
N ALA A 234 9.91 8.68 0.74
CA ALA A 234 10.13 9.95 0.04
C ALA A 234 8.96 10.33 -0.87
N GLU A 235 8.39 9.35 -1.61
CA GLU A 235 7.22 9.56 -2.46
C GLU A 235 5.92 9.79 -1.66
N MET A 236 5.79 9.20 -0.46
CA MET A 236 4.67 9.48 0.44
C MET A 236 4.73 10.91 0.97
N VAL A 237 5.92 11.40 1.33
CA VAL A 237 6.13 12.79 1.79
C VAL A 237 5.88 13.80 0.67
N SER A 238 6.27 13.49 -0.56
CA SER A 238 5.99 14.34 -1.72
C SER A 238 4.52 14.30 -2.16
N GLY A 239 3.69 13.39 -1.62
CA GLY A 239 2.29 13.22 -2.02
C GLY A 239 2.11 12.63 -3.43
N SER A 240 3.14 11.97 -3.96
CA SER A 240 3.08 11.28 -5.25
C SER A 240 2.31 9.95 -5.17
N LEU A 241 2.28 9.31 -4.00
CA LEU A 241 1.48 8.11 -3.70
C LEU A 241 0.02 8.47 -3.39
#